data_AF-A0A2V9UMM2-F1
#
_entry.id   AF-A0A2V9UMM2-F1
#
_cell.length_a   1.000
_cell.length_b   1.000
_cell.length_c   1.000
_cell.angle_alpha   90.00
_cell.angle_beta   90.00
_cell.angle_gamma   90.00
#
_symmetry.space_group_name_H-M   'P 1'
#
loop_
_entity.id
_entity.type
_entity.pdbx_description
1 polymer ?
#
loop_
_entity_poly.entity_id
_entity_poly.type
_entity_poly.pdbx_seq_one_letter_code
_entity_poly.pdbx_strand_id
1 'polypeptide(L)'
;MNAVRTSFESPWQNGVAERWVGSCRRELLDHVIALNERHLKRLLSEYVSYHHEDRTHLGLGKGTPGCRTRCVTSGRVLSYDRLSGLHHRYDRAA
;
A
#
# COMPACT_ATOMS: atom_id res chain seq x y z
N MET A 1 -14.43 15.90 -10.33
CA MET A 1 -13.11 15.83 -10.98
C MET A 1 -13.33 15.47 -12.44
N ASN A 2 -12.79 16.25 -13.37
CA ASN A 2 -12.85 15.92 -14.80
C ASN A 2 -11.70 14.97 -15.12
N ALA A 3 -11.99 13.84 -15.76
CA ALA A 3 -10.98 12.90 -16.21
C ALA A 3 -10.15 13.56 -17.33
N VAL A 4 -8.82 13.59 -17.15
CA VAL A 4 -7.89 14.05 -18.18
C VAL A 4 -7.39 12.82 -18.94
N ARG A 5 -7.53 12.84 -20.27
CA ARG A 5 -7.05 11.76 -21.13
C ARG A 5 -5.54 11.91 -21.31
N THR A 6 -4.79 10.86 -20.98
CA THR A 6 -3.37 10.76 -21.32
C THR A 6 -3.20 10.20 -22.73
N SER A 7 -2.14 10.61 -23.41
CA SER A 7 -1.66 10.06 -24.66
C SER A 7 -1.30 8.58 -24.49
N PHE A 8 -1.39 7.84 -25.59
CA PHE A 8 -1.00 6.43 -25.64
C PHE A 8 0.50 6.28 -25.34
N GLU A 9 0.87 5.23 -24.60
CA GLU A 9 2.27 4.91 -24.26
C GLU A 9 3.11 6.09 -23.73
N SER A 10 2.47 6.96 -22.94
CA SER A 10 3.11 8.17 -22.38
C SER A 10 3.15 8.16 -20.84
N PRO A 11 3.97 7.31 -20.20
CA PRO A 11 4.02 7.15 -18.73
C PRO A 11 4.24 8.46 -17.97
N TRP A 12 5.01 9.38 -18.55
CA TRP A 12 5.33 10.68 -17.93
C TRP A 12 4.10 11.56 -17.71
N GLN A 13 3.02 11.36 -18.47
CA GLN A 13 1.78 12.13 -18.32
C GLN A 13 0.92 11.66 -17.13
N ASN A 14 1.19 10.48 -16.56
CA ASN A 14 0.55 10.01 -15.33
C ASN A 14 1.57 9.52 -14.31
N GLY A 15 2.51 10.41 -13.94
CA GLY A 15 3.54 10.09 -12.96
C GLY A 15 3.01 9.63 -11.60
N VAL A 16 1.74 9.92 -11.27
CA VAL A 16 1.08 9.42 -10.05
C VAL A 16 0.81 7.93 -10.15
N ALA A 17 0.15 7.47 -11.21
CA ALA A 17 -0.11 6.05 -11.43
C ALA A 17 1.20 5.26 -11.59
N GLU A 18 2.16 5.79 -12.36
CA GLU A 18 3.46 5.14 -12.56
C GLU A 18 4.24 4.97 -11.25
N ARG A 19 4.26 6.01 -10.40
CA ARG A 19 4.88 5.93 -9.07
C ARG A 19 4.19 4.90 -8.18
N TRP A 20 2.86 4.82 -8.26
CA TRP A 20 2.09 3.83 -7.50
C TRP A 20 2.43 2.40 -7.94
N VAL A 21 2.45 2.13 -9.25
CA VAL A 21 2.84 0.82 -9.81
C VAL A 21 4.27 0.45 -9.42
N GLY A 22 5.21 1.40 -9.51
CA GLY A 22 6.59 1.19 -9.08
C GLY A 22 6.72 0.87 -7.59
N SER A 23 5.88 1.47 -6.73
CA SER A 23 5.84 1.15 -5.30
C SER A 23 5.30 -0.27 -5.07
N CYS A 24 4.19 -0.63 -5.73
CA CYS A 24 3.62 -1.99 -5.68
C CYS A 24 4.64 -3.04 -6.11
N ARG A 25 5.39 -2.79 -7.18
CA ARG A 25 6.44 -3.71 -7.62
C ARG A 25 7.52 -3.91 -6.54
N ARG A 26 8.11 -2.82 -6.05
CA ARG A 26 9.19 -2.86 -5.05
C ARG A 26 8.79 -3.43 -3.70
N GLU A 27 7.55 -3.21 -3.29
CA GLU A 27 7.07 -3.61 -1.96
C GLU A 27 6.37 -4.97 -1.95
N LEU A 28 5.99 -5.52 -3.11
CA LEU A 28 5.28 -6.80 -3.21
C LEU A 28 5.86 -7.72 -4.29
N LEU A 29 5.80 -7.30 -5.55
CA LEU A 29 6.02 -8.21 -6.69
C LEU A 29 7.49 -8.59 -6.89
N ASP A 30 8.43 -7.80 -6.38
CA ASP A 30 9.86 -8.15 -6.36
C ASP A 30 10.19 -9.19 -5.27
N HIS A 31 9.26 -9.45 -4.34
CA HIS A 31 9.44 -10.36 -3.21
C HIS A 31 8.58 -11.63 -3.30
N VAL A 32 7.47 -11.58 -4.04
CA VAL A 32 6.50 -12.68 -4.11
C VAL A 32 6.24 -13.05 -5.57
N ILE A 33 6.47 -14.33 -5.88
CA ILE A 33 6.14 -14.89 -7.19
C ILE A 33 4.65 -15.25 -7.21
N ALA A 34 3.88 -14.54 -8.05
CA ALA A 34 2.48 -14.88 -8.28
C ALA A 34 2.38 -16.17 -9.12
N LEU A 35 1.73 -17.19 -8.56
CA LEU A 35 1.62 -18.51 -9.19
C LEU A 35 0.62 -18.57 -10.36
N ASN A 36 -0.39 -17.70 -10.33
CA ASN A 36 -1.40 -17.57 -11.38
C ASN A 36 -2.13 -16.22 -11.22
N GLU A 37 -3.00 -15.89 -12.18
CA GLU A 37 -3.75 -14.63 -12.18
C GLU A 37 -4.64 -14.44 -10.95
N ARG A 38 -5.33 -15.50 -10.49
CA ARG A 38 -6.17 -15.44 -9.29
C ARG A 38 -5.34 -15.10 -8.06
N HIS A 39 -4.15 -15.71 -7.94
CA HIS A 39 -3.23 -15.42 -6.86
C HIS A 39 -2.72 -13.98 -6.94
N LEU A 40 -2.31 -13.52 -8.13
CA LEU A 40 -1.89 -12.13 -8.34
C LEU A 40 -2.98 -11.14 -7.93
N LYS A 41 -4.22 -11.36 -8.35
CA LYS A 41 -5.37 -10.50 -8.00
C LYS A 41 -5.56 -10.43 -6.48
N ARG A 42 -5.48 -11.57 -5.77
CA ARG A 42 -5.56 -11.59 -4.30
C ARG A 42 -4.43 -10.77 -3.66
N LEU A 43 -3.19 -10.97 -4.08
CA LEU A 43 -2.03 -10.22 -3.57
C LEU A 43 -2.18 -8.71 -3.82
N LEU A 44 -2.62 -8.31 -5.01
CA LEU A 44 -2.86 -6.91 -5.34
C LEU A 44 -4.00 -6.30 -4.51
N SER A 45 -5.08 -7.03 -4.28
CA SER A 45 -6.17 -6.58 -3.40
C SER A 45 -5.70 -6.36 -1.96
N GLU A 46 -4.91 -7.29 -1.41
CA GLU A 46 -4.29 -7.13 -0.10
C GLU A 46 -3.34 -5.93 -0.05
N TYR A 47 -2.57 -5.72 -1.12
CA TYR A 47 -1.63 -4.60 -1.19
C TYR A 47 -2.36 -3.25 -1.26
N VAL A 48 -3.48 -3.17 -1.98
CA VAL A 48 -4.31 -1.96 -2.01
C VAL A 48 -4.87 -1.63 -0.63
N SER A 49 -5.34 -2.63 0.12
CA SER A 49 -5.80 -2.42 1.51
C SER A 49 -4.64 -1.95 2.39
N TYR A 50 -3.50 -2.63 2.35
CA TYR A 50 -2.27 -2.22 3.07
C TYR A 50 -1.85 -0.77 2.74
N HIS A 51 -1.82 -0.41 1.45
CA HIS A 51 -1.40 0.90 0.98
C HIS A 51 -2.28 2.05 1.50
N HIS A 52 -3.60 1.82 1.58
CA HIS A 52 -4.54 2.83 2.05
C HIS A 52 -4.70 2.85 3.57
N GLU A 53 -4.68 1.70 4.22
CA GLU A 53 -5.03 1.60 5.64
C GLU A 53 -3.81 1.70 6.55
N ASP A 54 -2.67 1.12 6.15
CA ASP A 54 -1.56 0.84 7.07
C ASP A 54 -0.24 1.51 6.68
N ARG A 55 0.08 1.57 5.37
CA ARG A 55 1.32 2.19 4.87
C ARG A 55 1.32 3.68 5.18
N THR A 56 2.35 4.16 5.86
CA THR A 56 2.49 5.58 6.18
C THR A 56 3.01 6.37 4.98
N HIS A 57 2.43 7.54 4.73
CA HIS A 57 2.81 8.42 3.61
C HIS A 57 3.40 9.72 4.14
N LEU A 58 4.62 10.05 3.70
CA LEU A 58 5.30 11.28 4.12
C LEU A 58 4.54 12.55 3.70
N GLY A 59 3.95 12.54 2.49
CA GLY A 59 3.10 13.64 2.02
C GLY A 59 1.81 13.84 2.84
N LEU A 60 1.44 12.86 3.67
CA LEU A 60 0.31 12.94 4.60
C LEU A 60 0.78 13.08 6.06
N GLY A 61 2.00 13.57 6.30
CA GLY A 61 2.54 13.73 7.66
C GLY A 61 2.72 12.40 8.41
N LYS A 62 3.09 11.33 7.69
CA LYS A 62 3.14 9.94 8.18
C LYS A 62 1.77 9.34 8.53
N GLY A 63 0.68 9.96 8.08
CA GLY A 63 -0.66 9.37 8.09
C GLY A 63 -0.87 8.33 6.99
N THR A 64 -2.07 7.77 6.95
CA THR A 64 -2.52 6.84 5.89
C THR A 64 -3.69 7.45 5.12
N PRO A 65 -3.90 7.11 3.84
CA PRO A 65 -5.02 7.61 3.04
C PRO A 65 -6.39 7.32 3.65
N GLY A 66 -6.52 6.17 4.33
CA GLY A 66 -7.71 5.78 5.09
C GLY A 66 -7.86 6.51 6.43
N CYS A 67 -7.03 7.52 6.70
CA CYS A 67 -7.05 8.33 7.91
C CYS A 67 -7.02 7.49 9.20
N ARG A 68 -6.14 6.49 9.25
CA ARG A 68 -6.00 5.61 10.43
C ARG A 68 -5.74 6.42 11.70
N THR A 69 -6.52 6.13 12.75
CA THR A 69 -6.32 6.70 14.09
C THR A 69 -4.94 6.32 14.63
N ARG A 70 -4.23 7.29 15.22
CA ARG A 70 -2.93 7.02 15.85
C ARG A 70 -3.11 6.15 17.09
N CYS A 71 -2.22 5.18 17.24
CA CYS A 71 -2.13 4.32 18.41
C CYS A 71 -1.86 5.14 19.68
N VAL A 72 -2.27 4.62 20.84
CA VAL A 72 -1.91 5.18 22.15
C VAL A 72 -0.39 5.21 22.34
N THR A 73 0.12 6.12 23.17
CA THR A 73 1.57 6.31 23.37
C THR A 73 2.22 5.24 24.24
N SER A 74 1.45 4.55 25.07
CA SER A 74 1.90 3.51 26.00
C SER A 74 1.02 2.27 25.87
N GLY A 75 1.53 1.12 26.34
CA GLY A 75 0.85 -0.18 26.24
C GLY A 75 1.67 -1.21 25.46
N ARG A 76 1.24 -2.47 25.56
CA ARG A 76 1.87 -3.61 24.87
C ARG A 76 1.76 -3.42 23.36
N VAL A 77 2.86 -3.65 22.64
CA VAL A 77 2.89 -3.61 21.18
C VAL A 77 2.17 -4.84 20.62
N LEU A 78 1.21 -4.61 19.73
CA LEU A 78 0.52 -5.61 18.94
C LEU A 78 1.07 -5.57 17.52
N SER A 79 1.30 -6.74 16.92
CA SER A 79 1.75 -6.86 15.54
C SER A 79 0.72 -7.62 14.72
N TYR A 80 0.46 -7.15 13.51
CA TYR A 80 -0.45 -7.77 12.56
C TYR A 80 0.28 -7.95 11.23
N ASP A 81 0.32 -9.18 10.76
CA ASP A 81 0.95 -9.51 9.49
C ASP A 81 0.10 -8.98 8.33
N ARG A 82 0.81 -8.44 7.33
CA ARG A 82 0.24 -8.01 6.05
C ARG A 82 1.01 -8.68 4.92
N LEU A 83 0.30 -8.99 3.84
CA LEU A 83 0.89 -9.57 2.64
C LEU A 83 1.71 -10.84 2.95
N SER A 84 1.09 -11.75 3.71
CA SER A 84 1.72 -12.99 4.18
C SER A 84 3.02 -12.79 4.97
N GLY A 85 3.09 -11.72 5.77
CA GLY A 85 4.25 -11.41 6.62
C GLY A 85 5.34 -10.57 5.94
N LEU A 86 5.14 -10.18 4.67
CA LEU A 86 6.06 -9.28 3.98
C LEU A 86 6.09 -7.88 4.62
N HIS A 87 4.94 -7.45 5.12
CA HIS A 87 4.79 -6.19 5.85
C HIS A 87 4.13 -6.44 7.19
N HIS A 88 4.31 -5.51 8.12
CA HIS A 88 3.72 -5.60 9.46
C HIS A 88 3.08 -4.28 9.84
N ARG A 89 1.90 -4.37 10.45
CA ARG A 89 1.26 -3.26 11.13
C ARG A 89 1.50 -3.40 12.62
N TYR A 90 1.95 -2.30 13.24
CA TYR A 90 2.13 -2.23 14.68
C TYR A 90 1.10 -1.29 15.30
N ASP A 91 0.52 -1.74 16.41
CA ASP A 91 -0.40 -0.99 17.25
C ASP A 91 -0.02 -1.13 18.72
N ARG A 92 -0.70 -0.42 19.61
CA ARG A 92 -0.57 -0.58 21.07
C ARG A 92 -1.94 -0.87 21.67
N ALA A 93 -1.98 -1.85 22.57
CA ALA A 93 -3.16 -2.11 23.37
C ALA A 93 -3.50 -0.88 24.25
N ALA A 94 -4.79 -0.57 24.35
CA ALA A 94 -5.31 0.49 25.21
C ALA A 94 -5.08 0.21 26.71
#